data_AF-A0A7W0F9R8-F1
#
_entry.id   AF-A0A7W0F9R8-F1
#
_cell.length_a   1.000
_cell.length_b   1.000
_cell.length_c   1.000
_cell.angle_alpha   90.00
_cell.angle_beta   90.00
_cell.angle_gamma   90.00
#
_symmetry.space_group_name_H-M   'P 1'
#
loop_
_entity.id
_entity.type
_entity.pdbx_description
1 polymer ?
#
loop_
_entity_poly.entity_id
_entity_poly.type
_entity_poly.pdbx_seq_one_letter_code
_entity_poly.pdbx_strand_id
1 'polypeptide(L)'
;MFCKVENATSIRKKFLRIIDKKKIYIISKDSAARAILMPVEVYEELIAAGRKKLPALAVLGARDCGRKKALETAAAAGAAEKYFSKIIFVYGAKTENYGKFFKSADVRTVFNGKPEMPVITSLKLAVSALSPGDDFLVFCFLSKSPGKNLLMKMAKKIPIARKKKKGIVITKVNGCPSHPVAMSKKYFKML
;
A
#
# COMPACT_ATOMS: atom_id res chain seq x y z
N MET A 1 -11.36 7.21 3.13
CA MET A 1 -10.48 7.22 4.31
C MET A 1 -9.02 7.36 3.87
N PHE A 2 -8.37 8.44 4.29
CA PHE A 2 -6.95 8.68 4.00
C PHE A 2 -6.17 8.59 5.32
N CYS A 3 -5.21 7.67 5.40
CA CYS A 3 -4.42 7.44 6.60
C CYS A 3 -2.96 7.77 6.34
N LYS A 4 -2.28 8.35 7.34
CA LYS A 4 -0.83 8.54 7.30
C LYS A 4 -0.12 7.50 8.13
N VAL A 5 0.93 6.88 7.60
CA VAL A 5 1.77 5.93 8.33
C VAL A 5 3.00 6.67 8.85
N GLU A 6 3.21 6.63 10.16
CA GLU A 6 4.24 7.38 10.86
C GLU A 6 5.05 6.46 11.79
N ASN A 7 6.36 6.72 11.92
CA ASN A 7 7.21 5.99 12.86
C ASN A 7 6.85 6.35 14.30
N ALA A 8 6.87 5.38 15.21
CA ALA A 8 6.61 5.54 16.64
C ALA A 8 7.45 6.67 17.28
N THR A 9 8.70 6.82 16.87
CA THR A 9 9.60 7.90 17.32
C THR A 9 9.09 9.28 16.91
N SER A 10 8.61 9.41 15.66
CA SER A 10 8.04 10.65 15.13
C SER A 10 6.72 11.00 15.83
N ILE A 11 5.87 9.99 16.07
CA ILE A 11 4.61 10.17 16.80
C ILE A 11 4.85 10.61 18.23
N ARG A 12 5.77 9.96 18.96
CA ARG A 12 6.09 10.31 20.36
C ARG A 12 6.41 11.80 20.52
N LYS A 13 7.18 12.37 19.60
CA LYS A 13 7.57 13.80 19.61
C LYS A 13 6.42 14.76 19.28
N LYS A 14 5.31 14.28 18.69
CA LYS A 14 4.23 15.11 18.14
C LYS A 14 2.84 14.69 18.64
N PHE A 15 2.77 13.80 19.63
CA PHE A 15 1.57 13.05 19.98
C PHE A 15 0.38 13.94 20.32
N LEU A 16 0.57 14.87 21.26
CA LEU A 16 -0.49 15.80 21.69
C LEU A 16 -1.06 16.59 20.50
N ARG A 17 -0.18 17.20 19.69
CA ARG A 17 -0.57 17.94 18.48
C ARG A 17 -1.29 17.09 17.42
N ILE A 18 -1.11 15.77 17.44
CA ILE A 18 -1.69 14.86 16.45
C ILE A 18 -3.10 14.44 16.86
N ILE A 19 -3.36 14.22 18.16
CA ILE A 19 -4.67 13.82 18.67
C ILE A 19 -5.74 14.85 18.30
N ASP A 20 -5.43 16.14 18.45
CA ASP A 20 -6.36 17.24 18.16
C ASP A 20 -6.81 17.29 16.69
N LYS A 21 -6.07 16.66 15.78
CA LYS A 21 -6.38 16.71 14.34
C LYS A 21 -7.51 15.77 13.94
N LYS A 22 -7.98 14.89 14.83
CA LYS A 22 -8.99 13.84 14.54
C LYS A 22 -8.69 13.06 13.24
N LYS A 23 -7.41 12.81 12.96
CA LYS A 23 -6.94 12.07 11.78
C LYS A 23 -6.50 10.66 12.16
N ILE A 24 -6.49 9.77 11.17
CA ILE A 24 -6.09 8.38 11.35
C ILE A 24 -4.61 8.21 11.03
N TYR A 25 -3.88 7.67 11.99
CA TYR A 25 -2.46 7.36 11.86
C TYR A 25 -2.19 5.90 12.15
N ILE A 26 -1.42 5.26 11.27
CA ILE A 26 -0.84 3.95 11.54
C ILE A 26 0.55 4.18 12.11
N ILE A 27 0.76 3.73 13.34
CA ILE A 27 2.03 3.87 14.03
C ILE A 27 2.87 2.64 13.72
N SER A 28 4.02 2.84 13.09
CA SER A 28 4.96 1.77 12.75
C SER A 28 6.24 1.81 13.58
N LYS A 29 6.84 0.65 13.83
CA LYS A 29 8.19 0.50 14.39
C LYS A 29 8.89 -0.62 13.64
N ASP A 30 10.11 -0.38 13.18
CA ASP A 30 10.90 -1.35 12.41
C ASP A 30 10.13 -1.90 11.20
N SER A 31 9.41 -1.02 10.49
CA SER A 31 8.58 -1.37 9.33
C SER A 31 7.42 -2.34 9.62
N ALA A 32 7.02 -2.48 10.88
CA ALA A 32 5.81 -3.20 11.27
C ALA A 32 4.77 -2.25 11.88
N ALA A 33 3.49 -2.42 11.52
CA ALA A 33 2.39 -1.75 12.22
C ALA A 33 2.36 -2.19 13.68
N ARG A 34 2.33 -1.24 14.62
CA ARG A 34 2.28 -1.51 16.06
C ARG A 34 1.01 -1.02 16.72
N ALA A 35 0.49 0.11 16.26
CA ALA A 35 -0.74 0.68 16.79
C ALA A 35 -1.45 1.50 15.71
N ILE A 36 -2.73 1.79 15.94
CA ILE A 36 -3.49 2.73 15.12
C ILE A 36 -4.05 3.79 16.07
N LEU A 37 -3.80 5.06 15.73
CA LEU A 37 -4.44 6.20 16.36
C LEU A 37 -5.57 6.65 15.44
N MET A 38 -6.79 6.67 15.95
CA MET A 38 -7.98 7.10 15.22
C MET A 38 -9.01 7.74 16.16
N PRO A 39 -9.92 8.59 15.64
CA PRO A 39 -11.08 9.03 16.39
C PRO A 39 -11.97 7.85 16.82
N VAL A 40 -12.64 7.98 17.96
CA VAL A 40 -13.48 6.92 18.56
C VAL A 40 -14.67 6.59 17.65
N GLU A 41 -15.25 7.62 17.04
CA GLU A 41 -16.41 7.49 16.16
C GLU A 41 -16.07 6.63 14.93
N VAL A 42 -14.86 6.80 14.38
CA VAL A 42 -14.36 5.99 13.26
C VAL A 42 -14.07 4.55 13.69
N TYR A 43 -13.61 4.35 14.93
CA TYR A 43 -13.35 3.02 15.46
C TYR A 43 -14.64 2.19 15.54
N GLU A 44 -15.73 2.78 16.02
CA GLU A 44 -17.04 2.14 16.15
C GLU A 44 -17.61 1.75 14.78
N GLU A 45 -17.54 2.64 13.78
CA GLU A 45 -17.94 2.35 12.39
C GLU A 45 -17.16 1.17 11.79
N LEU A 46 -15.85 1.11 12.04
CA LEU A 46 -14.98 0.06 11.48
C LEU A 46 -15.24 -1.33 12.09
N ILE A 47 -15.71 -1.41 13.34
CA ILE A 47 -16.14 -2.67 13.95
C ILE A 47 -17.40 -3.18 13.26
N ALA A 48 -18.38 -2.29 13.03
CA ALA A 48 -19.66 -2.65 12.41
C ALA A 48 -19.51 -3.07 10.94
N ALA A 49 -18.57 -2.48 10.21
CA ALA A 49 -18.50 -2.61 8.75
C ALA A 49 -18.02 -3.97 8.21
N GLY A 50 -17.37 -4.81 9.02
CA GLY A 50 -16.85 -6.12 8.58
C GLY A 50 -15.77 -6.04 7.47
N ARG A 51 -14.55 -6.54 7.72
CA ARG A 51 -13.47 -6.39 6.74
C ARG A 51 -13.57 -7.39 5.57
N LYS A 52 -13.78 -6.87 4.36
CA LYS A 52 -13.70 -7.65 3.11
C LYS A 52 -12.27 -8.16 2.88
N LYS A 53 -12.10 -9.47 2.64
CA LYS A 53 -10.80 -10.14 2.46
C LYS A 53 -10.24 -9.97 1.03
N LEU A 54 -9.87 -8.75 0.64
CA LEU A 54 -9.19 -8.44 -0.63
C LEU A 54 -7.68 -8.22 -0.41
N PRO A 55 -6.83 -8.40 -1.44
CA PRO A 55 -5.41 -8.05 -1.37
C PRO A 55 -5.22 -6.53 -1.22
N ALA A 56 -4.11 -6.10 -0.62
CA ALA A 56 -3.71 -4.69 -0.64
C ALA A 56 -2.91 -4.38 -1.92
N LEU A 57 -2.97 -3.14 -2.42
CA LEU A 57 -2.13 -2.63 -3.51
C LEU A 57 -1.12 -1.62 -2.97
N ALA A 58 0.18 -1.88 -3.13
CA ALA A 58 1.23 -0.90 -2.91
C ALA A 58 1.69 -0.25 -4.21
N VAL A 59 1.75 1.07 -4.24
CA VAL A 59 2.38 1.86 -5.30
C VAL A 59 3.67 2.44 -4.75
N LEU A 60 4.80 1.92 -5.23
CA LEU A 60 6.14 2.30 -4.81
C LEU A 60 6.60 3.50 -5.65
N GLY A 61 6.55 4.68 -5.05
CA GLY A 61 6.92 5.95 -5.67
C GLY A 61 8.01 6.70 -4.92
N ALA A 62 8.81 6.04 -4.07
CA ALA A 62 9.85 6.73 -3.30
C ALA A 62 10.88 7.47 -4.17
N ARG A 63 11.16 6.95 -5.37
CA ARG A 63 12.09 7.53 -6.33
C ARG A 63 11.38 8.45 -7.32
N ASP A 64 12.13 9.42 -7.83
CA ASP A 64 11.66 10.38 -8.83
C ASP A 64 11.12 9.68 -10.08
N CYS A 65 10.07 10.25 -10.68
CA CYS A 65 9.51 9.75 -11.92
C CYS A 65 8.83 10.85 -12.74
N GLY A 66 8.83 10.66 -14.06
CA GLY A 66 8.17 11.58 -14.98
C GLY A 66 6.66 11.65 -14.73
N ARG A 67 6.13 12.87 -14.68
CA ARG A 67 4.71 13.18 -14.40
C ARG A 67 3.73 12.33 -15.19
N LYS A 68 3.97 12.13 -16.49
CA LYS A 68 3.12 11.31 -17.35
C LYS A 68 2.94 9.89 -16.80
N LYS A 69 4.03 9.20 -16.48
CA LYS A 69 4.02 7.82 -15.94
C LYS A 69 3.38 7.75 -14.56
N ALA A 70 3.61 8.76 -13.72
CA ALA A 70 2.99 8.86 -12.39
C ALA A 70 1.47 8.92 -12.49
N LEU A 71 0.95 9.80 -13.36
CA LEU A 71 -0.48 9.97 -13.56
C LEU A 71 -1.13 8.74 -14.20
N GLU A 72 -0.47 8.13 -15.20
CA GLU A 72 -0.92 6.87 -15.80
C GLU A 72 -1.02 5.74 -14.75
N THR A 73 -0.04 5.64 -13.87
CA THR A 73 -0.03 4.64 -12.80
C THR A 73 -1.11 4.90 -11.76
N ALA A 74 -1.29 6.15 -11.34
CA ALA A 74 -2.35 6.54 -10.41
C ALA A 74 -3.74 6.26 -10.99
N ALA A 75 -3.96 6.58 -12.28
CA ALA A 75 -5.19 6.26 -12.98
C ALA A 75 -5.44 4.74 -13.06
N ALA A 76 -4.41 3.95 -13.38
CA ALA A 76 -4.53 2.48 -13.41
C ALA A 76 -4.84 1.89 -12.03
N ALA A 77 -4.24 2.43 -10.97
CA ALA A 77 -4.51 2.02 -9.59
C ALA A 77 -5.95 2.37 -9.18
N GLY A 78 -6.42 3.59 -9.50
CA GLY A 78 -7.78 4.03 -9.24
C GLY A 78 -8.82 3.18 -9.98
N ALA A 79 -8.62 2.91 -11.27
CA ALA A 79 -9.53 2.06 -12.05
C ALA A 79 -9.64 0.61 -11.50
N ALA A 80 -8.62 0.14 -10.79
CA ALA A 80 -8.59 -1.19 -10.20
C ALA A 80 -8.96 -1.22 -8.70
N GLU A 81 -9.30 -0.09 -8.08
CA GLU A 81 -9.44 0.04 -6.62
C GLU A 81 -10.40 -0.97 -6.00
N LYS A 82 -11.52 -1.25 -6.68
CA LYS A 82 -12.57 -2.19 -6.21
C LYS A 82 -12.09 -3.63 -6.03
N TYR A 83 -10.92 -3.97 -6.58
CA TYR A 83 -10.30 -5.29 -6.46
C TYR A 83 -9.31 -5.39 -5.30
N PHE A 84 -9.05 -4.28 -4.60
CA PHE A 84 -8.12 -4.21 -3.49
C PHE A 84 -8.82 -3.78 -2.20
N SER A 85 -8.26 -4.17 -1.05
CA SER A 85 -8.74 -3.73 0.26
C SER A 85 -8.36 -2.29 0.56
N LYS A 86 -7.26 -1.82 -0.03
CA LYS A 86 -6.68 -0.47 0.10
C LYS A 86 -5.59 -0.23 -0.93
N ILE A 87 -5.25 1.03 -1.10
CA ILE A 87 -4.05 1.48 -1.82
C ILE A 87 -3.05 2.04 -0.80
N ILE A 88 -1.81 1.58 -0.86
CA ILE A 88 -0.68 2.03 -0.05
C ILE A 88 0.28 2.77 -0.98
N PHE A 89 0.36 4.08 -0.85
CA PHE A 89 1.31 4.89 -1.60
C PHE A 89 2.56 5.15 -0.76
N VAL A 90 3.67 4.53 -1.16
CA VAL A 90 4.98 4.80 -0.57
C VAL A 90 5.66 5.89 -1.39
N TYR A 91 5.88 7.05 -0.79
CA TYR A 91 6.31 8.26 -1.49
C TYR A 91 7.64 8.80 -0.95
N GLY A 92 8.34 9.56 -1.78
CA GLY A 92 9.53 10.32 -1.39
C GLY A 92 9.27 11.82 -1.52
N ALA A 93 10.25 12.65 -1.19
CA ALA A 93 10.08 14.11 -1.19
C ALA A 93 9.59 14.65 -2.56
N LYS A 94 10.09 14.09 -3.66
CA LYS A 94 9.75 14.53 -5.03
C LYS A 94 8.38 14.03 -5.54
N THR A 95 7.78 13.06 -4.87
CA THR A 95 6.59 12.35 -5.36
C THR A 95 5.40 12.44 -4.41
N GLU A 96 5.54 13.14 -3.28
CA GLU A 96 4.48 13.37 -2.30
C GLU A 96 3.19 13.92 -2.93
N ASN A 97 3.36 14.87 -3.86
CA ASN A 97 2.26 15.52 -4.57
C ASN A 97 1.40 14.56 -5.39
N TYR A 98 1.87 13.36 -5.72
CA TYR A 98 1.09 12.37 -6.47
C TYR A 98 0.06 11.62 -5.59
N GLY A 99 0.17 11.71 -4.26
CA GLY A 99 -0.75 11.06 -3.34
C GLY A 99 -2.22 11.45 -3.55
N LYS A 100 -2.47 12.69 -4.00
CA LYS A 100 -3.81 13.23 -4.27
C LYS A 100 -4.52 12.60 -5.48
N PHE A 101 -3.81 11.86 -6.33
CA PHE A 101 -4.41 11.22 -7.51
C PHE A 101 -4.96 9.82 -7.22
N PHE A 102 -4.73 9.28 -6.03
CA PHE A 102 -5.36 8.03 -5.60
C PHE A 102 -6.72 8.34 -4.98
N LYS A 103 -7.81 7.95 -5.68
CA LYS A 103 -9.20 8.26 -5.28
C LYS A 103 -9.89 7.15 -4.46
N SER A 104 -9.12 6.17 -3.96
CA SER A 104 -9.69 5.01 -3.27
C SER A 104 -10.30 5.33 -1.93
N ALA A 105 -11.33 4.55 -1.56
CA ALA A 105 -11.99 4.62 -0.26
C ALA A 105 -11.03 4.33 0.92
N ASP A 106 -9.94 3.59 0.75
CA ASP A 106 -8.87 3.47 1.76
C ASP A 106 -7.50 3.69 1.09
N VAL A 107 -6.92 4.87 1.31
CA VAL A 107 -5.56 5.23 0.85
C VAL A 107 -4.66 5.44 2.07
N ARG A 108 -3.52 4.75 2.09
CA ARG A 108 -2.49 4.88 3.11
C ARG A 108 -1.25 5.48 2.51
N THR A 109 -0.72 6.54 3.10
CA THR A 109 0.50 7.18 2.62
C THR A 109 1.65 6.95 3.57
N VAL A 110 2.79 6.53 3.02
CA VAL A 110 4.00 6.20 3.79
C VAL A 110 5.16 6.98 3.21
N PHE A 111 5.77 7.86 4.01
CA PHE A 111 6.96 8.57 3.58
C PHE A 111 8.19 7.67 3.69
N ASN A 112 8.94 7.56 2.59
CA ASN A 112 10.27 6.97 2.57
C ASN A 112 11.33 8.08 2.55
N GLY A 113 11.89 8.37 3.72
CA GLY A 113 13.00 9.32 3.88
C GLY A 113 14.36 8.83 3.36
N LYS A 114 14.45 7.59 2.88
CA LYS A 114 15.66 7.00 2.30
C LYS A 114 15.37 6.44 0.88
N PRO A 115 15.00 7.29 -0.09
CA PRO A 115 14.55 6.85 -1.41
C PRO A 115 15.66 6.19 -2.26
N GLU A 116 16.93 6.50 -1.99
CA GLU A 116 18.08 5.90 -2.67
C GLU A 116 18.35 4.45 -2.26
N MET A 117 17.82 4.02 -1.10
CA MET A 117 17.95 2.64 -0.64
C MET A 117 17.24 1.65 -1.60
N PRO A 118 17.55 0.34 -1.51
CA PRO A 118 16.98 -0.64 -2.41
C PRO A 118 15.45 -0.72 -2.29
N VAL A 119 14.79 -1.24 -3.33
CA VAL A 119 13.32 -1.39 -3.39
C VAL A 119 12.74 -2.08 -2.15
N ILE A 120 13.51 -2.99 -1.53
CA ILE A 120 13.16 -3.68 -0.29
C ILE A 120 12.76 -2.72 0.83
N THR A 121 13.40 -1.56 0.94
CA THR A 121 13.06 -0.54 1.95
C THR A 121 11.66 0.02 1.71
N SER A 122 11.30 0.29 0.46
CA SER A 122 9.95 0.76 0.12
C SER A 122 8.90 -0.34 0.34
N LEU A 123 9.25 -1.61 0.07
CA LEU A 123 8.37 -2.75 0.35
C LEU A 123 8.14 -2.94 1.86
N LYS A 124 9.20 -2.87 2.68
CA LYS A 124 9.09 -2.91 4.14
C LYS A 124 8.15 -1.83 4.66
N LEU A 125 8.30 -0.61 4.17
CA LEU A 125 7.42 0.50 4.50
C LEU A 125 5.96 0.23 4.07
N ALA A 126 5.74 -0.35 2.89
CA ALA A 126 4.41 -0.75 2.47
C ALA A 126 3.80 -1.84 3.38
N VAL A 127 4.58 -2.84 3.79
CA VAL A 127 4.15 -3.91 4.71
C VAL A 127 3.70 -3.33 6.05
N SER A 128 4.35 -2.27 6.54
CA SER A 128 3.95 -1.58 7.76
C SER A 128 2.56 -0.94 7.69
N ALA A 129 2.02 -0.74 6.48
CA ALA A 129 0.71 -0.18 6.25
C ALA A 129 -0.38 -1.24 6.02
N LEU A 130 -0.07 -2.53 6.16
CA LEU A 130 -1.05 -3.60 6.03
C LEU A 130 -1.97 -3.69 7.26
N SER A 131 -3.20 -4.14 7.05
CA SER A 131 -4.09 -4.58 8.12
C SER A 131 -3.83 -6.07 8.44
N PRO A 132 -4.17 -6.53 9.66
CA PRO A 132 -3.98 -7.94 10.06
C PRO A 132 -4.55 -9.00 9.10
N GLY A 133 -5.65 -8.66 8.40
CA GLY A 133 -6.34 -9.54 7.44
C GLY A 133 -5.83 -9.49 5.99
N ASP A 134 -4.84 -8.65 5.66
CA ASP A 134 -4.25 -8.62 4.33
C ASP A 134 -3.25 -9.77 4.18
N ASP A 135 -3.68 -10.86 3.53
CA ASP A 135 -2.83 -12.04 3.32
C ASP A 135 -1.90 -11.91 2.09
N PHE A 136 -2.18 -10.94 1.22
CA PHE A 136 -1.42 -10.67 0.01
C PHE A 136 -1.24 -9.16 -0.20
N LEU A 137 -0.06 -8.80 -0.71
CA LEU A 137 0.30 -7.47 -1.16
C LEU A 137 0.65 -7.55 -2.65
N VAL A 138 -0.12 -6.87 -3.48
CA VAL A 138 0.28 -6.57 -4.87
C VAL A 138 1.08 -5.29 -4.84
N PHE A 139 2.25 -5.24 -5.46
CA PHE A 139 3.00 -4.01 -5.59
C PHE A 139 3.29 -3.65 -7.04
N CYS A 140 3.27 -2.36 -7.31
CA CYS A 140 3.70 -1.77 -8.56
C CYS A 140 4.58 -0.53 -8.33
N PHE A 141 5.31 -0.07 -9.35
CA PHE A 141 6.10 1.16 -9.29
C PHE A 141 5.34 2.34 -9.88
N LEU A 142 5.41 3.50 -9.22
CA LEU A 142 4.84 4.75 -9.74
C LEU A 142 5.47 5.15 -11.09
N SER A 143 6.72 4.78 -11.32
CA SER A 143 7.47 5.05 -12.55
C SER A 143 7.19 4.07 -13.70
N LYS A 144 6.36 3.04 -13.47
CA LYS A 144 6.07 2.00 -14.47
C LYS A 144 4.59 1.59 -14.40
N SER A 145 3.77 2.26 -15.22
CA SER A 145 2.34 1.98 -15.30
C SER A 145 2.08 0.49 -15.60
N PRO A 146 1.27 -0.19 -14.77
CA PRO A 146 0.76 -1.52 -15.09
C PRO A 146 -0.01 -1.49 -16.42
N GLY A 147 0.23 -2.49 -17.26
CA GLY A 147 -0.56 -2.68 -18.48
C GLY A 147 -2.07 -2.78 -18.18
N LYS A 148 -2.89 -2.44 -19.17
CA LYS A 148 -4.36 -2.42 -19.04
C LYS A 148 -4.86 -3.72 -18.43
N ASN A 149 -5.69 -3.61 -17.40
CA ASN A 149 -6.30 -4.74 -16.68
C ASN A 149 -5.34 -5.67 -15.92
N LEU A 150 -4.02 -5.43 -15.89
CA LEU A 150 -3.08 -6.33 -15.20
C LEU A 150 -3.31 -6.38 -13.68
N LEU A 151 -3.60 -5.23 -13.06
CA LEU A 151 -3.94 -5.16 -11.64
C LEU A 151 -5.18 -6.01 -11.31
N MET A 152 -6.24 -5.89 -12.11
CA MET A 152 -7.44 -6.73 -11.98
C MET A 152 -7.10 -8.21 -12.17
N LYS A 153 -6.37 -8.57 -13.23
CA LYS A 153 -5.97 -9.96 -13.51
C LYS A 153 -5.18 -10.54 -12.34
N MET A 154 -4.28 -9.76 -11.75
CA MET A 154 -3.52 -10.16 -10.57
C MET A 154 -4.44 -10.40 -9.37
N ALA A 155 -5.31 -9.44 -9.05
CA ALA A 155 -6.24 -9.55 -7.93
C ALA A 155 -7.15 -10.79 -8.04
N LYS A 156 -7.62 -11.12 -9.25
CA LYS A 156 -8.44 -12.32 -9.50
C LYS A 156 -7.65 -13.64 -9.36
N LYS A 157 -6.33 -13.64 -9.57
CA LYS A 157 -5.48 -14.83 -9.38
C LYS A 157 -5.14 -15.11 -7.92
N ILE A 158 -5.21 -14.11 -7.04
CA ILE A 158 -4.82 -14.23 -5.63
C ILE A 158 -5.67 -15.25 -4.84
N PRO A 159 -7.01 -15.34 -4.98
CA PRO A 159 -7.79 -16.37 -4.30
C PRO A 159 -7.31 -17.80 -4.57
N ILE A 160 -6.91 -18.09 -5.82
CA ILE A 160 -6.36 -19.39 -6.21
C ILE A 160 -4.98 -19.60 -5.56
N ALA A 161 -4.10 -18.60 -5.60
CA ALA A 161 -2.79 -18.66 -4.95
C ALA A 161 -2.90 -18.84 -3.42
N ARG A 162 -3.91 -18.21 -2.79
CA ARG A 162 -4.22 -18.33 -1.36
C ARG A 162 -4.60 -19.75 -0.98
N LYS A 163 -5.49 -20.40 -1.75
CA LYS A 163 -5.86 -21.81 -1.55
C LYS A 163 -4.66 -22.76 -1.65
N LYS A 164 -3.72 -22.47 -2.55
CA LYS A 164 -2.50 -23.27 -2.78
C LYS A 164 -1.35 -22.98 -1.80
N LYS A 165 -1.54 -22.11 -0.80
CA LYS A 165 -0.53 -21.72 0.24
C LYS A 165 0.87 -21.35 -0.32
N LYS A 166 0.98 -20.92 -1.58
CA LYS A 166 2.25 -20.52 -2.21
C LYS A 166 2.02 -19.20 -2.96
N GLY A 167 2.79 -18.16 -2.67
CA GLY A 167 4.04 -17.91 -3.38
C GLY A 167 4.12 -16.43 -3.75
N ILE A 168 5.16 -16.04 -4.49
CA ILE A 168 5.18 -14.81 -5.27
C ILE A 168 4.39 -15.06 -6.57
N VAL A 169 3.38 -14.25 -6.86
CA VAL A 169 2.60 -14.33 -8.10
C VAL A 169 3.12 -13.29 -9.07
N ILE A 170 3.57 -13.76 -10.23
CA ILE A 170 4.02 -12.92 -11.33
C ILE A 170 3.17 -13.30 -12.54
N THR A 171 2.47 -12.32 -13.12
CA THR A 171 1.76 -12.53 -14.38
C THR A 171 2.77 -12.65 -15.52
N LYS A 172 2.37 -13.25 -16.65
CA LYS A 172 3.19 -13.29 -17.85
C LYS A 172 2.47 -12.60 -19.01
N VAL A 173 3.23 -11.93 -19.87
CA VAL A 173 2.77 -11.37 -21.16
C VAL A 173 3.73 -11.89 -22.22
N ASN A 174 3.22 -12.58 -23.25
CA ASN A 174 4.01 -13.20 -24.30
C ASN A 174 5.15 -14.10 -23.75
N GLY A 175 4.84 -14.94 -22.76
CA GLY A 175 5.82 -15.83 -22.11
C GLY A 175 6.75 -15.16 -21.09
N CYS A 176 6.91 -13.84 -21.12
CA CYS A 176 7.80 -13.09 -20.24
C CYS A 176 7.11 -12.65 -18.93
N PRO A 177 7.83 -12.65 -17.79
CA PRO A 177 7.35 -12.07 -16.54
C PRO A 177 6.87 -10.62 -16.73
N SER A 178 5.70 -10.30 -16.18
CA SER A 178 5.10 -8.98 -16.25
C SER A 178 4.88 -8.39 -14.87
N HIS A 179 4.92 -7.06 -14.82
CA HIS A 179 4.64 -6.25 -13.65
C HIS A 179 3.17 -5.82 -13.68
N PRO A 180 2.42 -5.87 -12.56
CA PRO A 180 2.83 -5.88 -11.15
C PRO A 180 3.17 -7.28 -10.60
N VAL A 181 3.62 -7.35 -9.34
CA VAL A 181 3.95 -8.60 -8.61
C VAL A 181 3.08 -8.69 -7.36
N ALA A 182 2.61 -9.90 -7.01
CA ALA A 182 1.97 -10.16 -5.73
C ALA A 182 2.83 -11.03 -4.83
N MET A 183 2.82 -10.77 -3.53
CA MET A 183 3.50 -11.57 -2.52
C MET A 183 2.55 -11.89 -1.37
N SER A 184 2.66 -13.11 -0.84
CA SER A 184 1.87 -13.56 0.30
C SER A 184 2.54 -13.20 1.63
N LYS A 185 1.76 -13.25 2.72
CA LYS A 185 2.20 -12.97 4.09
C LYS A 185 3.43 -13.75 4.54
N LYS A 186 3.68 -14.94 3.99
CA LYS A 186 4.90 -15.73 4.27
C LYS A 186 6.17 -14.97 3.91
N TYR A 187 6.17 -14.25 2.79
CA TYR A 187 7.35 -13.52 2.31
C TYR A 187 7.56 -12.23 3.08
N PHE A 188 6.53 -11.64 3.70
CA PHE A 188 6.69 -10.42 4.49
C PHE A 188 7.60 -10.63 5.70
N LYS A 189 7.59 -11.83 6.28
CA LYS A 189 8.51 -12.18 7.39
C LYS A 189 9.99 -12.24 6.94
N MET A 190 10.23 -12.40 5.64
CA MET A 190 11.57 -12.52 5.05
C MET A 190 12.09 -11.20 4.50
N LEU A 191 11.24 -10.17 4.40
CA LEU A 191 11.66 -8.84 3.99
C LEU A 191 12.38 -8.19 5.15
#